data_AF-A0A662HE95-F1
#
_entry.id   AF-A0A662HE95-F1
#
_cell.length_a   1.000
_cell.length_b   1.000
_cell.length_c   1.000
_cell.angle_alpha   90.00
_cell.angle_beta   90.00
_cell.angle_gamma   90.00
#
_symmetry.space_group_name_H-M   'P 1'
#
loop_
_entity.id
_entity.type
_entity.pdbx_description
1 polymer ?
#
loop_
_entity_poly.entity_id
_entity_poly.type
_entity_poly.pdbx_seq_one_letter_code
_entity_poly.pdbx_strand_id
1 'polypeptide(L)'
;MKKAVILVLVIILTMIIASFFLNSSRRVKLTYYVIIEDSPGGSTVPATGKYRVYNETFLVKAQPEKFWTFKKWVVNDSLIFENPNLVLDIRGNTTLKPIFERRKCTVNLLSNITQAIIIVNYSATTIPCKLTVPCGSVLNLTPIQLQDYVPLNDTMVLFVEDDTGLVFKYTRKAVPTEFVNKPECEDGICIVRYPPIFATSVVKEDGLEKYVLSVCMWNLKSATGNIEVK
;
A
#
# COMPACT_ATOMS: atom_id res chain seq x y z
N MET A 1 -80.91 36.57 -39.44
CA MET A 1 -80.84 35.13 -39.09
C MET A 1 -79.55 34.45 -39.57
N LYS A 2 -79.11 34.60 -40.83
CA LYS A 2 -77.90 33.91 -41.36
C LYS A 2 -76.59 34.22 -40.62
N LYS A 3 -76.32 35.48 -40.23
CA LYS A 3 -75.07 35.88 -39.54
C LYS A 3 -74.93 35.29 -38.13
N ALA A 4 -76.03 35.19 -37.38
CA ALA A 4 -76.03 34.63 -36.04
C ALA A 4 -75.76 33.12 -36.05
N VAL A 5 -76.35 32.39 -37.01
CA VAL A 5 -76.12 30.95 -37.19
C VAL A 5 -74.66 30.67 -37.57
N ILE A 6 -74.07 31.48 -38.45
CA ILE A 6 -72.66 31.34 -38.84
C ILE A 6 -71.73 31.60 -37.65
N LEU A 7 -72.01 32.62 -36.82
CA LEU A 7 -71.21 32.92 -35.63
C LEU A 7 -71.21 31.76 -34.63
N VAL A 8 -72.37 31.14 -34.39
CA VAL A 8 -72.50 29.99 -33.49
C VAL A 8 -71.72 28.78 -34.01
N LEU A 9 -71.77 28.51 -35.32
CA LEU A 9 -71.01 27.42 -35.93
C LEU A 9 -69.48 27.62 -35.82
N VAL A 10 -69.00 28.85 -35.96
CA VAL A 10 -67.56 29.17 -35.80
C VAL A 10 -67.10 28.98 -34.35
N ILE A 11 -67.92 29.37 -33.37
CA ILE A 11 -67.62 29.15 -31.94
C ILE A 11 -67.57 27.66 -31.62
N ILE A 12 -68.51 26.86 -32.14
CA ILE A 12 -68.51 25.41 -31.94
C ILE A 12 -67.28 24.78 -32.60
N LEU A 13 -66.94 25.20 -33.83
CA LEU A 13 -65.77 24.67 -34.54
C LEU A 13 -64.47 25.01 -33.81
N THR A 14 -64.32 26.23 -33.30
CA THR A 14 -63.13 26.64 -32.52
C THR A 14 -63.03 25.90 -31.18
N MET A 15 -64.15 25.64 -30.51
CA MET A 15 -64.19 24.82 -29.29
C MET A 15 -63.81 23.35 -29.58
N ILE A 16 -64.26 22.78 -30.70
CA ILE A 16 -63.87 21.42 -31.12
C ILE A 16 -62.38 21.36 -31.45
N ILE A 17 -61.88 22.33 -32.22
CA ILE A 17 -60.45 22.43 -32.57
C ILE A 17 -59.59 22.62 -31.31
N ALA A 18 -59.98 23.51 -30.39
CA ALA A 18 -59.30 23.69 -29.10
C ALA A 18 -59.35 22.42 -28.25
N SER A 19 -60.48 21.72 -28.20
CA SER A 19 -60.60 20.45 -27.47
C SER A 19 -59.71 19.35 -28.07
N PHE A 20 -59.56 19.31 -29.40
CA PHE A 20 -58.68 18.38 -30.10
C PHE A 20 -57.20 18.70 -29.80
N PHE A 21 -56.81 19.97 -29.81
CA PHE A 21 -55.45 20.40 -29.46
C PHE A 21 -55.13 20.19 -27.96
N LEU A 22 -56.09 20.42 -27.06
CA LEU A 22 -55.93 20.15 -25.62
C LEU A 22 -55.84 18.65 -25.32
N ASN A 23 -56.58 17.81 -26.05
CA ASN A 23 -56.54 16.34 -25.92
C ASN A 23 -55.27 15.72 -26.56
N SER A 24 -54.65 16.40 -27.52
CA SER A 24 -53.41 15.96 -28.20
C SER A 24 -52.15 16.00 -27.32
N SER A 25 -52.22 16.49 -26.09
CA SER A 25 -51.06 16.56 -25.17
C SER A 25 -50.86 15.28 -24.33
N ARG A 26 -51.34 14.12 -24.79
CA ARG A 26 -50.94 12.82 -24.21
C ARG A 26 -49.46 12.58 -24.51
N ARG A 27 -48.58 12.88 -23.53
CA ARG A 27 -47.18 12.44 -23.58
C ARG A 27 -47.16 10.91 -23.58
N VAL A 28 -46.78 10.31 -24.70
CA VAL A 28 -46.50 8.87 -24.76
C VAL A 28 -45.29 8.60 -23.87
N LYS A 29 -45.50 7.92 -22.74
CA LYS A 29 -44.42 7.56 -21.82
C LYS A 29 -43.69 6.34 -22.41
N LEU A 30 -42.62 6.59 -23.16
CA LEU A 30 -41.76 5.53 -23.67
C LEU A 30 -41.14 4.78 -22.49
N THR A 31 -41.17 3.45 -22.58
CA THR A 31 -40.63 2.56 -21.55
C THR A 31 -39.31 1.98 -22.04
N TYR A 32 -38.25 2.20 -21.28
CA TYR A 32 -36.92 1.67 -21.53
C TYR A 32 -36.47 0.75 -20.40
N TYR A 33 -35.42 -0.02 -20.66
CA TYR A 33 -34.77 -0.86 -19.66
C TYR A 33 -33.33 -0.43 -19.44
N VAL A 34 -32.97 -0.30 -18.16
CA VAL A 34 -31.58 -0.19 -17.72
C VAL A 34 -31.16 -1.52 -17.11
N ILE A 35 -30.09 -2.11 -17.60
CA ILE A 35 -29.52 -3.35 -17.09
C ILE A 35 -28.20 -3.00 -16.42
N ILE A 36 -28.10 -3.26 -15.12
CA ILE A 36 -26.85 -3.13 -14.37
C ILE A 36 -26.23 -4.52 -14.25
N GLU A 37 -25.07 -4.70 -14.87
CA GLU A 37 -24.31 -5.93 -14.82
C GLU A 37 -23.51 -6.04 -13.53
N ASP A 38 -23.30 -7.28 -13.09
CA ASP A 38 -22.42 -7.60 -11.97
C ASP A 38 -20.95 -7.47 -12.35
N SER A 39 -20.11 -7.15 -11.37
CA SER A 39 -18.68 -6.99 -11.54
C SER A 39 -17.94 -7.28 -10.24
N PRO A 40 -16.84 -8.05 -10.27
CA PRO A 40 -16.09 -8.37 -9.07
C PRO A 40 -15.47 -7.12 -8.42
N GLY A 41 -15.40 -7.11 -7.09
CA GLY A 41 -14.68 -6.10 -6.32
C GLY A 41 -15.51 -4.88 -5.91
N GLY A 42 -16.83 -4.93 -6.07
CA GLY A 42 -17.72 -3.87 -5.67
C GLY A 42 -19.18 -4.23 -5.88
N SER A 43 -20.04 -3.31 -5.47
CA SER A 43 -21.49 -3.37 -5.69
C SER A 43 -21.99 -2.05 -6.27
N THR A 44 -23.27 -1.99 -6.60
CA THR A 44 -23.91 -0.79 -7.13
C THR A 44 -25.16 -0.43 -6.34
N VAL A 45 -25.53 0.85 -6.36
CA VAL A 45 -26.82 1.34 -5.89
C VAL A 45 -27.49 2.11 -7.02
N PRO A 46 -28.63 1.66 -7.56
CA PRO A 46 -29.35 0.44 -7.18
C PRO A 46 -28.56 -0.84 -7.50
N ALA A 47 -28.96 -1.96 -6.88
CA ALA A 47 -28.27 -3.25 -7.01
C ALA A 47 -28.22 -3.73 -8.47
N THR A 48 -27.41 -4.75 -8.76
CA THR A 48 -27.36 -5.34 -10.10
C THR A 48 -28.74 -5.90 -10.49
N GLY A 49 -29.09 -5.80 -11.77
CA GLY A 49 -30.41 -6.22 -12.24
C GLY A 49 -30.99 -5.36 -13.35
N LYS A 50 -32.26 -5.64 -13.68
CA LYS A 50 -32.99 -4.99 -14.78
C LYS A 50 -34.07 -4.06 -14.25
N TYR A 51 -33.96 -2.79 -14.60
CA TYR A 51 -34.83 -1.72 -14.15
C TYR A 51 -35.67 -1.20 -15.31
N ARG A 52 -36.96 -0.99 -15.08
CA ARG A 52 -37.86 -0.32 -16.01
C ARG A 52 -37.84 1.18 -15.72
N VAL A 53 -37.58 1.99 -16.74
CA VAL A 53 -37.36 3.44 -16.61
C VAL A 53 -38.17 4.17 -17.67
N TYR A 54 -38.63 5.38 -17.38
CA TYR A 54 -39.59 6.09 -18.23
C TYR A 54 -39.09 7.42 -18.80
N ASN A 55 -38.17 7.35 -19.76
CA ASN A 55 -37.58 8.51 -20.43
C ASN A 55 -37.16 9.63 -19.44
N GLU A 56 -36.46 9.20 -18.39
CA GLU A 56 -36.10 9.99 -17.22
C GLU A 56 -34.62 9.76 -16.88
N THR A 57 -34.12 10.57 -15.97
CA THR A 57 -32.75 10.48 -15.49
C THR A 57 -32.60 9.28 -14.55
N PHE A 58 -31.57 8.47 -14.78
CA PHE A 58 -31.21 7.31 -13.96
C PHE A 58 -29.91 7.61 -13.20
N LEU A 59 -29.97 7.48 -11.87
CA LEU A 59 -28.82 7.65 -10.98
C LEU A 59 -28.30 6.26 -10.58
N VAL A 60 -27.01 6.03 -10.78
CA VAL A 60 -26.33 4.84 -10.28
C VAL A 60 -25.03 5.22 -9.57
N LYS A 61 -24.74 4.55 -8.48
CA LYS A 61 -23.52 4.72 -7.69
C LYS A 61 -22.76 3.41 -7.61
N ALA A 62 -21.47 3.43 -7.92
CA ALA A 62 -20.57 2.31 -7.66
C ALA A 62 -20.04 2.38 -6.22
N GLN A 63 -20.00 1.24 -5.56
CA GLN A 63 -19.51 1.07 -4.19
C GLN A 63 -18.42 0.00 -4.20
N PRO A 64 -17.13 0.40 -4.28
CA PRO A 64 -16.02 -0.55 -4.21
C PRO A 64 -16.00 -1.31 -2.89
N GLU A 65 -15.62 -2.58 -2.93
CA GLU A 65 -15.32 -3.37 -1.75
C GLU A 65 -13.97 -2.97 -1.14
N LYS A 66 -13.68 -3.48 0.07
CA LYS A 66 -12.38 -3.27 0.73
C LYS A 66 -11.24 -3.74 -0.20
N PHE A 67 -10.20 -2.91 -0.31
CA PHE A 67 -9.03 -3.13 -1.18
C PHE A 67 -9.30 -3.07 -2.68
N TRP A 68 -10.46 -2.59 -3.10
CA TRP A 68 -10.77 -2.27 -4.48
C TRP A 68 -11.02 -0.78 -4.67
N THR A 69 -10.84 -0.32 -5.89
CA THR A 69 -11.13 1.05 -6.30
C THR A 69 -12.03 1.02 -7.52
N PHE A 70 -13.00 1.92 -7.58
CA PHE A 70 -13.80 2.11 -8.79
C PHE A 70 -12.89 2.65 -9.89
N LYS A 71 -12.90 2.00 -11.06
CA LYS A 71 -12.13 2.42 -12.22
C LYS A 71 -12.97 3.23 -13.19
N LYS A 72 -14.09 2.65 -13.64
CA LYS A 72 -14.97 3.25 -14.64
C LYS A 72 -16.29 2.51 -14.76
N TRP A 73 -17.27 3.17 -15.33
CA TRP A 73 -18.45 2.55 -15.93
C TRP A 73 -18.19 2.32 -17.41
N VAL A 74 -18.65 1.18 -17.91
CA VAL A 74 -18.82 0.91 -19.34
C VAL A 74 -20.32 0.91 -19.61
N VAL A 75 -20.76 1.81 -20.47
CA VAL A 75 -22.17 1.99 -20.83
C VAL A 75 -22.35 1.60 -22.29
N ASN A 76 -23.29 0.68 -22.57
CA ASN A 76 -23.54 0.13 -23.90
C ASN A 76 -22.24 -0.30 -24.61
N ASP A 77 -21.39 -1.05 -23.87
CA ASP A 77 -20.13 -1.65 -24.32
C ASP A 77 -19.04 -0.71 -24.86
N SER A 78 -19.26 0.60 -24.88
CA SER A 78 -18.37 1.54 -25.57
C SER A 78 -18.14 2.86 -24.83
N LEU A 79 -19.17 3.41 -24.18
CA LEU A 79 -19.07 4.68 -23.49
C LEU A 79 -18.42 4.49 -22.12
N ILE A 80 -17.44 5.33 -21.80
CA ILE A 80 -16.66 5.24 -20.57
C ILE A 80 -16.93 6.45 -19.69
N PHE A 81 -17.21 6.20 -18.41
CA PHE A 81 -17.36 7.25 -17.39
C PHE A 81 -16.53 6.93 -16.16
N GLU A 82 -15.71 7.87 -15.71
CA GLU A 82 -14.80 7.66 -14.57
C GLU A 82 -15.37 8.16 -13.24
N ASN A 83 -16.57 8.77 -13.24
CA ASN A 83 -17.25 9.17 -12.02
C ASN A 83 -18.01 7.98 -11.41
N PRO A 84 -17.76 7.59 -10.14
CA PRO A 84 -18.51 6.51 -9.48
C PRO A 84 -19.99 6.83 -9.29
N ASN A 85 -20.37 8.12 -9.19
CA ASN A 85 -21.76 8.57 -9.17
C ASN A 85 -22.15 9.00 -10.59
N LEU A 86 -22.84 8.13 -11.31
CA LEU A 86 -23.20 8.35 -12.71
C LEU A 86 -24.68 8.74 -12.81
N VAL A 87 -24.93 9.81 -13.58
CA VAL A 87 -26.26 10.33 -13.91
C VAL A 87 -26.43 10.21 -15.41
N LEU A 88 -27.46 9.49 -15.87
CA LEU A 88 -27.73 9.28 -17.29
C LEU A 88 -29.15 9.66 -17.66
N ASP A 89 -29.33 10.35 -18.78
CA ASP A 89 -30.66 10.54 -19.37
C ASP A 89 -31.01 9.37 -20.29
N ILE A 90 -31.97 8.55 -19.86
CA ILE A 90 -32.30 7.30 -20.54
C ILE A 90 -33.26 7.56 -21.71
N ARG A 91 -32.72 7.56 -22.93
CA ARG A 91 -33.49 7.71 -24.19
C ARG A 91 -33.64 6.40 -24.97
N GLY A 92 -33.17 5.29 -24.41
CA GLY A 92 -33.11 3.98 -25.04
C GLY A 92 -32.80 2.90 -24.00
N ASN A 93 -32.82 1.63 -24.41
CA ASN A 93 -32.32 0.57 -23.53
C ASN A 93 -30.82 0.78 -23.28
N THR A 94 -30.39 0.61 -22.04
CA THR A 94 -29.02 0.91 -21.61
C THR A 94 -28.46 -0.22 -20.75
N THR A 95 -27.25 -0.66 -21.04
CA THR A 95 -26.49 -1.60 -20.21
C THR A 95 -25.38 -0.83 -19.49
N LEU A 96 -25.22 -1.06 -18.19
CA LEU A 96 -24.25 -0.42 -17.30
C LEU A 96 -23.40 -1.49 -16.65
N LYS A 97 -22.09 -1.42 -16.84
CA LYS A 97 -21.12 -2.32 -16.20
C LYS A 97 -20.11 -1.52 -15.38
N PRO A 98 -20.09 -1.66 -14.05
CA PRO A 98 -19.04 -1.08 -13.24
C PRO A 98 -17.75 -1.88 -13.42
N ILE A 99 -16.61 -1.23 -13.43
CA ILE A 99 -15.30 -1.88 -13.43
C ILE A 99 -14.58 -1.44 -12.17
N PHE A 100 -14.18 -2.41 -11.36
CA PHE A 100 -13.35 -2.21 -10.18
C PHE A 100 -11.96 -2.78 -10.44
N GLU A 101 -10.95 -2.16 -9.84
CA GLU A 101 -9.56 -2.64 -9.87
C GLU A 101 -9.03 -2.86 -8.46
N ARG A 102 -8.19 -3.89 -8.27
CA ARG A 102 -7.53 -4.12 -6.99
C ARG A 102 -6.61 -2.95 -6.68
N ARG A 103 -6.79 -2.36 -5.50
CA ARG A 103 -5.90 -1.32 -4.99
C ARG A 103 -4.50 -1.91 -4.80
N LYS A 104 -3.48 -1.16 -5.18
CA LYS A 104 -2.08 -1.53 -4.97
C LYS A 104 -1.55 -0.79 -3.75
N CYS A 105 -0.83 -1.51 -2.90
CA CYS A 105 -0.17 -1.01 -1.71
C CYS A 105 1.35 -1.14 -1.87
N THR A 106 2.06 -0.15 -1.34
CA THR A 106 3.52 -0.10 -1.30
C THR A 106 4.01 -0.58 0.05
N VAL A 107 4.97 -1.51 0.05
CA VAL A 107 5.71 -1.89 1.26
C VAL A 107 7.18 -1.49 1.09
N ASN A 108 7.63 -0.53 1.90
CA ASN A 108 9.02 -0.09 1.92
C ASN A 108 9.78 -0.86 3.01
N LEU A 109 10.77 -1.64 2.61
CA LEU A 109 11.60 -2.43 3.52
C LEU A 109 12.96 -1.75 3.66
N LEU A 110 13.32 -1.38 4.88
CA LEU A 110 14.55 -0.69 5.24
C LEU A 110 15.34 -1.47 6.28
N SER A 111 16.61 -1.12 6.47
CA SER A 111 17.47 -1.69 7.51
C SER A 111 18.37 -0.64 8.15
N ASN A 112 18.87 -0.93 9.35
CA ASN A 112 19.95 -0.16 9.96
C ASN A 112 21.35 -0.55 9.44
N ILE A 113 21.47 -1.62 8.65
CA ILE A 113 22.73 -2.06 8.04
C ILE A 113 22.61 -2.06 6.51
N THR A 114 23.75 -1.92 5.82
CA THR A 114 23.81 -2.05 4.37
C THR A 114 23.77 -3.51 3.94
N GLN A 115 23.21 -3.79 2.76
CA GLN A 115 23.17 -5.12 2.15
C GLN A 115 22.47 -6.20 3.00
N ALA A 116 21.59 -5.81 3.92
CA ALA A 116 20.74 -6.78 4.59
C ALA A 116 19.91 -7.55 3.55
N ILE A 117 19.69 -8.83 3.82
CA ILE A 117 18.93 -9.73 2.94
C ILE A 117 17.68 -10.16 3.69
N ILE A 118 16.56 -10.13 3.00
CA ILE A 118 15.27 -10.57 3.50
C ILE A 118 14.63 -11.54 2.51
N ILE A 119 13.98 -12.58 3.02
CA ILE A 119 13.15 -13.48 2.22
C ILE A 119 11.72 -12.95 2.25
N VAL A 120 11.18 -12.63 1.08
CA VAL A 120 9.80 -12.21 0.87
C VAL A 120 9.09 -13.35 0.16
N ASN A 121 8.14 -14.01 0.83
CA ASN A 121 7.39 -15.14 0.27
C ASN A 121 8.30 -16.13 -0.47
N TYR A 122 9.32 -16.63 0.23
CA TYR A 122 10.31 -17.61 -0.26
C TYR A 122 11.35 -17.08 -1.24
N SER A 123 11.29 -15.82 -1.66
CA SER A 123 12.30 -15.20 -2.53
C SER A 123 13.23 -14.27 -1.76
N ALA A 124 14.54 -14.48 -1.85
CA ALA A 124 15.52 -13.62 -1.21
C ALA A 124 15.75 -12.33 -2.01
N THR A 125 15.78 -11.19 -1.31
CA THR A 125 16.06 -9.88 -1.89
C THR A 125 16.88 -9.03 -0.93
N THR A 126 17.58 -8.03 -1.45
CA THR A 126 18.37 -7.09 -0.66
C THR A 126 17.52 -5.88 -0.23
N ILE A 127 17.80 -5.34 0.96
CA ILE A 127 17.19 -4.09 1.44
C ILE A 127 18.22 -2.95 1.46
N PRO A 128 17.82 -1.71 1.11
CA PRO A 128 16.45 -1.23 0.97
C PRO A 128 15.75 -1.68 -0.32
N CYS A 129 14.48 -2.05 -0.23
CA CYS A 129 13.65 -2.35 -1.40
C CYS A 129 12.21 -1.86 -1.23
N LYS A 130 11.53 -1.67 -2.37
CA LYS A 130 10.13 -1.25 -2.45
C LYS A 130 9.33 -2.34 -3.16
N LEU A 131 8.36 -2.91 -2.45
CA LEU A 131 7.44 -3.90 -2.99
C LEU A 131 6.13 -3.22 -3.36
N THR A 132 5.55 -3.60 -4.50
CA THR A 132 4.20 -3.20 -4.89
C THR A 132 3.33 -4.44 -4.96
N VAL A 133 2.34 -4.53 -4.08
CA VAL A 133 1.48 -5.72 -3.93
C VAL A 133 0.01 -5.31 -3.90
N PRO A 134 -0.95 -6.18 -4.24
CA PRO A 134 -2.36 -5.90 -4.00
C PRO A 134 -2.62 -5.67 -2.50
N CYS A 135 -3.38 -4.64 -2.14
CA CYS A 135 -3.80 -4.45 -0.75
C CYS A 135 -4.66 -5.65 -0.28
N GLY A 136 -4.52 -6.01 0.98
CA GLY A 136 -5.04 -7.26 1.56
C GLY A 136 -4.16 -8.48 1.31
N SER A 137 -2.97 -8.32 0.74
CA SER A 137 -2.00 -9.43 0.62
C SER A 137 -1.37 -9.76 1.97
N VAL A 138 -1.00 -11.02 2.16
CA VAL A 138 -0.20 -11.48 3.30
C VAL A 138 1.22 -11.74 2.81
N LEU A 139 2.21 -11.14 3.48
CA LEU A 139 3.63 -11.31 3.18
C LEU A 139 4.35 -12.01 4.33
N ASN A 140 5.08 -13.08 4.03
CA ASN A 140 6.02 -13.69 4.96
C ASN A 140 7.39 -13.07 4.74
N LEU A 141 7.90 -12.40 5.77
CA LEU A 141 9.13 -11.62 5.77
C LEU A 141 10.12 -12.24 6.75
N THR A 142 11.17 -12.89 6.24
CA THR A 142 12.19 -13.52 7.09
C THR A 142 13.55 -12.83 6.88
N PRO A 143 14.05 -12.06 7.86
CA PRO A 143 15.37 -11.47 7.76
C PRO A 143 16.44 -12.56 7.84
N ILE A 144 17.48 -12.48 7.02
CA ILE A 144 18.58 -13.45 6.99
C ILE A 144 19.70 -12.99 7.91
N GLN A 145 20.21 -13.91 8.74
CA GLN A 145 21.45 -13.72 9.49
C GLN A 145 22.66 -13.65 8.55
N LEU A 146 23.47 -12.61 8.70
CA LEU A 146 24.72 -12.43 7.98
C LEU A 146 25.91 -12.82 8.88
N GLN A 147 27.11 -12.90 8.30
CA GLN A 147 28.33 -13.31 9.02
C GLN A 147 28.55 -12.49 10.31
N ASP A 148 28.45 -11.17 10.20
CA ASP A 148 28.72 -10.23 11.30
C ASP A 148 27.45 -9.65 11.95
N TYR A 149 26.26 -9.99 11.45
CA TYR A 149 25.01 -9.38 11.87
C TYR A 149 23.91 -10.39 12.12
N VAL A 150 23.28 -10.28 13.29
CA VAL A 150 22.13 -11.09 13.70
C VAL A 150 20.88 -10.21 13.65
N PRO A 151 19.80 -10.64 12.96
CA PRO A 151 18.54 -9.91 12.98
C PRO A 151 17.95 -9.94 14.39
N LEU A 152 17.35 -8.83 14.81
CA LEU A 152 16.65 -8.74 16.10
C LEU A 152 15.25 -9.33 16.06
N ASN A 153 14.68 -9.45 14.85
CA ASN A 153 13.34 -9.96 14.63
C ASN A 153 13.46 -11.29 13.89
N ASP A 154 12.58 -12.23 14.22
CA ASP A 154 12.41 -13.48 13.46
C ASP A 154 11.49 -13.25 12.25
N THR A 155 11.02 -14.33 11.62
CA THR A 155 9.98 -14.29 10.59
C THR A 155 8.74 -13.53 11.04
N MET A 156 8.34 -12.55 10.24
CA MET A 156 7.14 -11.74 10.43
C MET A 156 6.12 -12.02 9.33
N VAL A 157 4.85 -12.17 9.72
CA VAL A 157 3.73 -12.22 8.78
C VAL A 157 3.06 -10.85 8.76
N LEU A 158 3.11 -10.17 7.61
CA LEU A 158 2.54 -8.84 7.41
C LEU A 158 1.25 -8.94 6.60
N PHE A 159 0.12 -8.49 7.15
CA PHE A 159 -1.09 -8.22 6.38
C PHE A 159 -1.07 -6.77 5.89
N VAL A 160 -0.99 -6.59 4.56
CA VAL A 160 -0.78 -5.27 3.94
C VAL A 160 -2.12 -4.60 3.69
N GLU A 161 -2.62 -3.84 4.67
CA GLU A 161 -3.87 -3.09 4.48
C GLU A 161 -3.67 -1.80 3.69
N ASP A 162 -2.60 -1.07 3.98
CA ASP A 162 -2.24 0.23 3.40
C ASP A 162 -0.72 0.32 3.14
N ASP A 163 -0.30 1.41 2.49
CA ASP A 163 1.11 1.72 2.29
C ASP A 163 1.86 1.74 3.64
N THR A 164 2.89 0.91 3.75
CA THR A 164 3.57 0.65 5.03
C THR A 164 5.09 0.66 4.86
N GLY A 165 5.79 1.17 5.87
CA GLY A 165 7.25 1.10 5.98
C GLY A 165 7.66 0.19 7.14
N LEU A 166 8.62 -0.71 6.90
CA LEU A 166 9.21 -1.55 7.93
C LEU A 166 10.72 -1.33 7.99
N VAL A 167 11.26 -1.30 9.20
CA VAL A 167 12.71 -1.20 9.44
C VAL A 167 13.18 -2.44 10.17
N PHE A 168 13.92 -3.29 9.47
CA PHE A 168 14.55 -4.47 10.06
C PHE A 168 15.82 -4.04 10.79
N LYS A 169 15.91 -4.43 12.06
CA LYS A 169 17.05 -4.09 12.91
C LYS A 169 17.95 -5.29 13.06
N TYR A 170 19.24 -5.05 12.92
CA TYR A 170 20.31 -6.02 13.09
C TYR A 170 21.26 -5.52 14.18
N THR A 171 21.79 -6.45 14.97
CA THR A 171 22.90 -6.21 15.89
C THR A 171 24.16 -6.90 15.39
N ARG A 172 25.34 -6.38 15.76
CA ARG A 172 26.59 -7.07 15.44
C ARG A 172 26.67 -8.37 16.25
N LYS A 173 27.13 -9.44 15.61
CA LYS A 173 27.45 -10.69 16.31
C LYS A 173 28.56 -10.40 17.30
N ALA A 174 28.33 -10.72 18.58
CA ALA A 174 29.38 -10.60 19.58
C ALA A 174 30.56 -11.49 19.17
N VAL A 175 31.76 -10.91 19.07
CA VAL A 175 32.97 -11.70 18.95
C VAL A 175 33.09 -12.52 20.25
N PRO A 176 33.22 -13.86 20.19
CA PRO A 176 33.41 -14.66 21.38
C PRO A 176 34.59 -14.09 22.17
N THR A 177 34.37 -13.78 23.45
CA THR A 177 35.40 -13.27 24.37
C THR A 177 36.58 -14.22 24.53
N GLU A 178 36.47 -15.47 24.06
CA GLU A 178 37.58 -16.43 24.00
C GLU A 178 38.73 -15.99 23.08
N PHE A 179 38.45 -15.20 22.03
CA PHE A 179 39.50 -14.57 21.20
C PHE A 179 39.98 -13.20 21.73
N VAL A 180 39.28 -12.67 22.74
CA VAL A 180 39.55 -11.34 23.31
C VAL A 180 40.45 -11.42 24.55
N ASN A 181 40.72 -12.60 25.08
CA ASN A 181 41.48 -12.75 26.33
C ASN A 181 42.83 -13.44 26.20
N LYS A 182 43.31 -13.74 24.98
CA LYS A 182 44.63 -14.35 24.80
C LYS A 182 45.52 -13.42 23.98
N PRO A 183 46.54 -12.78 24.59
CA PRO A 183 47.57 -12.14 23.79
C PRO A 183 48.21 -13.21 22.90
N GLU A 184 48.34 -12.93 21.60
CA GLU A 184 49.23 -13.68 20.72
C GLU A 184 50.65 -13.44 21.24
N CYS A 185 51.13 -14.43 22.00
CA CYS A 185 52.50 -14.49 22.45
C CYS A 185 53.13 -15.69 21.76
N GLU A 186 53.98 -15.40 20.77
CA GLU A 186 54.84 -16.39 20.11
C GLU A 186 56.27 -16.14 20.61
N ASP A 187 56.96 -17.20 21.05
CA ASP A 187 58.33 -17.14 21.59
C ASP A 187 58.58 -16.09 22.70
N GLY A 188 57.57 -15.82 23.52
CA GLY A 188 57.69 -14.91 24.67
C GLY A 188 57.62 -13.41 24.33
N ILE A 189 57.27 -13.06 23.10
CA ILE A 189 57.01 -11.68 22.67
C ILE A 189 55.49 -11.51 22.49
N CYS A 190 54.88 -10.65 23.29
CA CYS A 190 53.45 -10.35 23.17
C CYS A 190 53.27 -9.05 22.38
N ILE A 191 52.60 -9.12 21.24
CA ILE A 191 52.38 -7.95 20.37
C ILE A 191 51.12 -7.22 20.82
N VAL A 192 51.27 -5.98 21.31
CA VAL A 192 50.16 -5.09 21.64
C VAL A 192 49.89 -4.17 20.45
N ARG A 193 48.76 -4.34 19.77
CA ARG A 193 48.33 -3.42 18.69
C ARG A 193 47.68 -2.18 19.30
N TYR A 194 48.04 -0.99 18.82
CA TYR A 194 47.45 0.28 19.28
C TYR A 194 46.21 0.65 18.45
N PRO A 195 45.10 1.11 19.07
CA PRO A 195 44.88 1.20 20.51
C PRO A 195 44.67 -0.19 21.15
N PRO A 196 45.22 -0.44 22.35
CA PRO A 196 45.14 -1.75 22.99
C PRO A 196 43.70 -2.05 23.41
N ILE A 197 43.10 -3.05 22.74
CA ILE A 197 41.74 -3.53 23.02
C ILE A 197 41.65 -4.21 24.41
N PHE A 198 42.79 -4.50 25.03
CA PHE A 198 42.94 -5.26 26.28
C PHE A 198 43.33 -4.41 27.49
N ALA A 199 43.27 -3.08 27.39
CA ALA A 199 43.55 -2.23 28.54
C ALA A 199 42.46 -2.39 29.61
N THR A 200 42.87 -2.85 30.79
CA THR A 200 41.97 -2.99 31.96
C THR A 200 41.45 -1.63 32.45
N SER A 201 42.21 -0.56 32.23
CA SER A 201 41.76 0.82 32.43
C SER A 201 42.62 1.79 31.63
N VAL A 202 42.06 2.95 31.29
CA VAL A 202 42.80 4.07 30.67
C VAL A 202 42.86 5.21 31.68
N VAL A 203 44.08 5.66 31.99
CA VAL A 203 44.33 6.80 32.88
C VAL A 203 44.85 7.94 32.02
N LYS A 204 44.22 9.12 32.11
CA LYS A 204 44.71 10.34 31.46
C LYS A 204 45.55 11.13 32.46
N GLU A 205 46.82 11.27 32.17
CA GLU A 205 47.78 12.00 33.02
C GLU A 205 48.69 12.83 32.11
N ASP A 206 48.84 14.13 32.42
CA ASP A 206 49.64 15.08 31.65
C ASP A 206 49.36 15.12 30.13
N GLY A 207 48.10 14.91 29.73
CA GLY A 207 47.69 14.93 28.32
C GLY A 207 48.06 13.68 27.52
N LEU A 208 48.66 12.66 28.16
CA LEU A 208 48.94 11.36 27.57
C LEU A 208 47.94 10.32 28.07
N GLU A 209 47.52 9.42 27.17
CA GLU A 209 46.69 8.27 27.52
C GLU A 209 47.60 7.11 27.97
N LYS A 210 47.58 6.81 29.27
CA LYS A 210 48.26 5.66 29.85
C LYS A 210 47.30 4.48 29.90
N TYR A 211 47.70 3.36 29.30
CA TYR A 211 46.89 2.14 29.25
C TYR A 211 47.42 1.14 30.28
N VAL A 212 46.58 0.75 31.24
CA VAL A 212 46.95 -0.22 32.28
C VAL A 212 46.68 -1.63 31.77
N LEU A 213 47.71 -2.46 31.70
CA LEU A 213 47.65 -3.86 31.28
C LEU A 213 47.88 -4.77 32.49
N SER A 214 46.92 -5.64 32.80
CA SER A 214 47.09 -6.68 33.82
C SER A 214 47.62 -7.94 33.16
N VAL A 215 48.93 -8.20 33.29
CA VAL A 215 49.59 -9.38 32.70
C VAL A 215 49.94 -10.38 33.80
N CYS A 216 49.61 -11.66 33.63
CA CYS A 216 50.03 -12.71 34.57
C CYS A 216 51.57 -12.86 34.54
N MET A 217 52.26 -12.40 35.59
CA MET A 217 53.72 -12.30 35.66
C MET A 217 54.50 -13.63 35.69
N TRP A 218 53.84 -14.78 35.71
CA TRP A 218 54.53 -16.07 35.99
C TRP A 218 55.42 -16.56 34.84
N ASN A 219 55.41 -15.91 33.66
CA ASN A 219 56.27 -16.25 32.52
C ASN A 219 56.85 -15.01 31.77
N LEU A 220 56.84 -13.82 32.37
CA LEU A 220 57.29 -12.60 31.69
C LEU A 220 58.83 -12.53 31.66
N LYS A 221 59.46 -12.74 30.49
CA LYS A 221 60.94 -12.70 30.36
C LYS A 221 61.50 -11.30 30.10
N SER A 222 60.77 -10.47 29.37
CA SER A 222 61.15 -9.06 29.14
C SER A 222 59.93 -8.23 28.79
N ALA A 223 59.99 -6.94 29.11
CA ALA A 223 59.02 -5.96 28.68
C ALA A 223 59.75 -4.64 28.43
N THR A 224 59.47 -3.98 27.30
CA THR A 224 60.13 -2.75 26.87
C THR A 224 59.09 -1.64 26.69
N GLY A 225 59.27 -0.55 27.43
CA GLY A 225 58.37 0.61 27.49
C GLY A 225 58.42 1.29 28.86
N ASN A 226 57.71 2.42 29.02
CA ASN A 226 57.52 3.04 30.34
C ASN A 226 56.53 2.19 31.15
N ILE A 227 57.06 1.22 31.88
CA ILE A 227 56.29 0.27 32.68
C ILE A 227 56.40 0.70 34.15
N GLU A 228 55.29 1.16 34.72
CA GLU A 228 55.16 1.29 36.16
C GLU A 228 54.55 0.00 36.73
N VAL A 229 55.31 -0.68 37.58
CA VAL A 229 54.85 -1.86 38.33
C VAL A 229 54.31 -1.35 39.66
N LYS A 230 53.05 -1.66 39.98
CA LYS A 230 52.44 -1.39 41.29
C LYS A 230 52.17 -2.70 42.02
#